data_AF-A0A3G2S281-F1
#
_entry.id   AF-A0A3G2S281-F1
#
_cell.length_a   1.000
_cell.length_b   1.000
_cell.length_c   1.000
_cell.angle_alpha   90.00
_cell.angle_beta   90.00
_cell.angle_gamma   90.00
#
_symmetry.space_group_name_H-M   'P 1'
#
loop_
_entity.id
_entity.type
_entity.pdbx_description
1 polymer ?
#
loop_
_entity_poly.entity_id
_entity_poly.type
_entity_poly.pdbx_seq_one_letter_code
_entity_poly.pdbx_strand_id
1 'polypeptide(L)'
;MAQDEAAAAAAAEPVVSLPVYVSASVPPSSRLELFQYPLYARGRPLPVPATAAQRGQRVTSRWRPHANRVEMEIPLDMRETVYNHDRGMEWAENSASMGVIPTPGEPTVKQEDRAMDAPSRFDRMRLESHAVPNATHYMVGTVRDGELHLVPLDAVLQLRPSMQHVDLMSQAEDQNRRMPTSDDEGDAQDARRAHVVPLNVSMRTEAQARTALTPRFGAQASSGLATQRDAEAERWVDLRFSEAQGADQLLAQQREPLACTTHIRDLF
;
A
#
# COMPACT_ATOMS: atom_id res chain seq x y z
N MET A 1 25.11 -15.48 -51.20
CA MET A 1 24.57 -15.41 -49.84
C MET A 1 24.35 -13.98 -49.36
N ALA A 2 25.30 -13.03 -49.54
CA ALA A 2 25.08 -11.62 -49.15
C ALA A 2 24.01 -10.85 -49.98
N GLN A 3 23.73 -11.28 -51.22
CA GLN A 3 22.71 -10.64 -52.08
C GLN A 3 21.28 -11.08 -51.78
N ASP A 4 21.11 -12.23 -51.10
CA ASP A 4 19.80 -12.78 -50.77
C ASP A 4 19.23 -12.16 -49.47
N GLU A 5 20.12 -11.76 -48.57
CA GLU A 5 19.79 -11.05 -47.33
C GLU A 5 19.37 -9.59 -47.59
N ALA A 6 19.99 -8.95 -48.59
CA ALA A 6 19.61 -7.60 -49.03
C ALA A 6 18.24 -7.57 -49.75
N ALA A 7 17.88 -8.63 -50.45
CA ALA A 7 16.57 -8.77 -51.09
C ALA A 7 15.45 -9.07 -50.08
N ALA A 8 15.75 -9.81 -49.01
CA ALA A 8 14.80 -10.06 -47.92
C ALA A 8 14.51 -8.79 -47.08
N ALA A 9 15.49 -7.90 -46.91
CA ALA A 9 15.30 -6.63 -46.20
C ALA A 9 14.37 -5.65 -46.95
N ALA A 10 14.34 -5.70 -48.29
CA ALA A 10 13.43 -4.90 -49.10
C ALA A 10 11.95 -5.35 -49.01
N ALA A 11 11.69 -6.59 -48.55
CA ALA A 11 10.33 -7.10 -48.36
C ALA A 11 9.67 -6.67 -47.04
N ALA A 12 10.42 -5.96 -46.17
CA ALA A 12 9.97 -5.55 -44.85
C ALA A 12 9.91 -4.02 -44.70
N GLU A 13 9.58 -3.28 -45.76
CA GLU A 13 9.27 -1.86 -45.62
C GLU A 13 8.01 -1.69 -44.76
N PRO A 14 8.08 -0.92 -43.66
CA PRO A 14 6.93 -0.70 -42.81
C PRO A 14 5.89 0.11 -43.58
N VAL A 15 4.72 -0.48 -43.81
CA VAL A 15 3.58 0.18 -44.49
C VAL A 15 3.08 1.39 -43.68
N VAL A 16 3.26 1.37 -42.35
CA VAL A 16 2.91 2.45 -41.43
C VAL A 16 3.94 2.51 -40.30
N SER A 17 4.49 3.69 -40.03
CA SER A 17 5.41 3.95 -38.91
C SER A 17 4.71 4.70 -37.78
N LEU A 18 4.88 4.24 -36.55
CA LEU A 18 4.37 4.93 -35.36
C LEU A 18 5.56 5.58 -34.60
N PRO A 19 5.62 6.91 -34.46
CA PRO A 19 6.64 7.55 -33.64
C PRO A 19 6.45 7.20 -32.16
N VAL A 20 7.55 6.80 -31.52
CA VAL A 20 7.59 6.43 -30.10
C VAL A 20 8.45 7.44 -29.36
N TYR A 21 7.87 8.05 -28.33
CA TYR A 21 8.53 9.00 -27.44
C TYR A 21 8.65 8.41 -26.04
N VAL A 22 9.81 8.58 -25.40
CA VAL A 22 9.95 8.31 -23.97
C VAL A 22 9.70 9.61 -23.23
N SER A 23 8.64 9.64 -22.43
CA SER A 23 8.24 10.82 -21.69
C SER A 23 8.90 10.84 -20.32
N ALA A 24 9.62 11.93 -20.04
CA ALA A 24 10.12 12.30 -18.72
C ALA A 24 9.23 13.37 -18.06
N SER A 25 7.95 13.44 -18.43
CA SER A 25 7.02 14.47 -17.95
C SER A 25 6.68 14.33 -16.46
N VAL A 26 6.85 13.14 -15.89
CA VAL A 26 6.68 12.88 -14.46
C VAL A 26 7.89 13.43 -13.70
N PRO A 27 7.72 14.37 -12.74
CA PRO A 27 8.83 14.90 -11.96
C PRO A 27 9.58 13.76 -11.25
N PRO A 28 10.91 13.86 -11.09
CA PRO A 28 11.70 12.83 -10.40
C PRO A 28 11.34 12.67 -8.91
N SER A 29 10.60 13.62 -8.34
CA SER A 29 10.03 13.52 -6.99
C SER A 29 8.72 12.73 -6.92
N SER A 30 8.12 12.41 -8.07
CA SER A 30 6.88 11.65 -8.19
C SER A 30 7.19 10.22 -8.59
N ARG A 31 6.33 9.28 -8.18
CA ARG A 31 6.44 7.87 -8.57
C ARG A 31 5.22 7.44 -9.36
N LEU A 32 5.44 6.62 -10.37
CA LEU A 32 4.39 5.99 -11.16
C LEU A 32 4.29 4.51 -10.80
N GLU A 33 3.19 4.15 -10.14
CA GLU A 33 2.94 2.79 -9.65
C GLU A 33 1.69 2.20 -10.30
N LEU A 34 1.74 0.91 -10.60
CA LEU A 34 0.59 0.17 -11.16
C LEU A 34 -0.12 -0.59 -10.05
N PHE A 35 -1.36 -0.20 -9.77
CA PHE A 35 -2.21 -0.89 -8.81
C PHE A 35 -3.06 -1.95 -9.49
N GLN A 36 -2.84 -3.21 -9.09
CA GLN A 36 -3.61 -4.35 -9.56
C GLN A 36 -4.61 -4.77 -8.48
N TYR A 37 -5.83 -5.13 -8.91
CA TYR A 37 -6.94 -5.51 -8.02
C TYR A 37 -7.49 -6.88 -8.38
N PRO A 38 -6.82 -8.00 -8.04
CA PRO A 38 -7.17 -9.29 -8.67
C PRO A 38 -8.48 -9.92 -8.20
N LEU A 39 -9.10 -9.37 -7.14
CA LEU A 39 -10.45 -9.76 -6.72
C LEU A 39 -11.56 -8.94 -7.39
N TYR A 40 -11.22 -7.90 -8.14
CA TYR A 40 -12.18 -7.02 -8.78
C TYR A 40 -12.27 -7.31 -10.28
N ALA A 41 -13.48 -7.23 -10.82
CA ALA A 41 -13.71 -7.43 -12.24
C ALA A 41 -13.03 -6.33 -13.07
N ARG A 42 -12.45 -6.74 -14.22
CA ARG A 42 -11.79 -5.82 -15.14
C ARG A 42 -12.76 -4.73 -15.64
N GLY A 43 -12.26 -3.51 -15.73
CA GLY A 43 -12.98 -2.39 -16.36
C GLY A 43 -14.08 -1.77 -15.50
N ARG A 44 -14.19 -2.14 -14.22
CA ARG A 44 -15.01 -1.40 -13.26
C ARG A 44 -14.13 -0.54 -12.37
N PRO A 45 -14.50 0.73 -12.11
CA PRO A 45 -13.83 1.52 -11.09
C PRO A 45 -13.97 0.83 -9.74
N LEU A 46 -13.11 1.20 -8.79
CA LEU A 46 -13.26 0.73 -7.40
C LEU A 46 -14.69 1.01 -6.94
N PRO A 47 -15.40 0.00 -6.43
CA PRO A 47 -16.81 0.14 -6.12
C PRO A 47 -16.93 1.01 -4.88
N VAL A 48 -17.17 2.32 -5.07
CA VAL A 48 -17.75 3.15 -4.01
C VAL A 48 -19.27 2.98 -4.13
N PRO A 49 -19.94 2.34 -3.16
CA PRO A 49 -21.38 2.18 -3.20
C PRO A 49 -22.07 3.53 -3.29
N ALA A 50 -23.16 3.63 -4.05
CA ALA A 50 -23.91 4.88 -4.19
C ALA A 50 -24.39 5.43 -2.83
N THR A 51 -24.73 4.54 -1.90
CA THR A 51 -25.09 4.85 -0.52
C THR A 51 -23.95 5.51 0.25
N ALA A 52 -22.74 4.99 0.11
CA ALA A 52 -21.54 5.58 0.70
C ALA A 52 -21.19 6.92 0.04
N ALA A 53 -21.29 7.01 -1.29
CA ALA A 53 -21.05 8.23 -2.04
C ALA A 53 -22.00 9.38 -1.65
N GLN A 54 -23.29 9.08 -1.43
CA GLN A 54 -24.29 10.02 -0.92
C GLN A 54 -23.98 10.52 0.49
N ARG A 55 -23.35 9.68 1.33
CA ARG A 55 -22.87 10.06 2.67
C ARG A 55 -21.56 10.85 2.63
N GLY A 56 -21.06 11.20 1.44
CA GLY A 56 -19.78 11.88 1.27
C GLY A 56 -18.57 10.98 1.52
N GLN A 57 -18.76 9.67 1.72
CA GLN A 57 -17.65 8.74 1.87
C GLN A 57 -16.94 8.57 0.52
N ARG A 58 -15.61 8.45 0.60
CA ARG A 58 -14.69 8.32 -0.52
C ARG A 58 -13.66 7.26 -0.19
N VAL A 59 -12.95 6.80 -1.21
CA VAL A 59 -11.75 5.99 -1.03
C VAL A 59 -10.67 6.86 -0.39
N THR A 60 -10.13 6.41 0.74
CA THR A 60 -8.99 7.04 1.41
C THR A 60 -7.77 6.14 1.27
N SER A 61 -6.58 6.72 1.21
CA SER A 61 -5.34 5.98 0.97
C SER A 61 -4.18 6.57 1.73
N ARG A 62 -3.24 5.72 2.15
CA ARG A 62 -1.98 6.11 2.78
C ARG A 62 -0.83 5.30 2.19
N TRP A 63 0.35 5.88 2.20
CA TRP A 63 1.54 5.31 1.57
C TRP A 63 2.77 5.44 2.45
N ARG A 64 3.67 4.47 2.33
CA ARG A 64 4.99 4.45 2.94
C ARG A 64 6.05 4.48 1.84
N PRO A 65 6.74 5.63 1.64
CA PRO A 65 7.67 5.83 0.54
C PRO A 65 8.85 4.86 0.45
N HIS A 66 9.44 4.46 1.57
CA HIS A 66 10.63 3.61 1.57
C HIS A 66 10.26 2.13 1.48
N ALA A 67 9.26 1.70 2.25
CA ALA A 67 8.73 0.34 2.22
C ALA A 67 7.92 0.04 0.95
N ASN A 68 7.55 1.08 0.21
CA ASN A 68 6.64 1.04 -0.92
C ASN A 68 5.33 0.26 -0.62
N ARG A 69 4.74 0.56 0.54
CA ARG A 69 3.47 -0.02 0.97
C ARG A 69 2.37 1.01 0.87
N VAL A 70 1.29 0.64 0.22
CA VAL A 70 0.07 1.41 0.08
C VAL A 70 -1.04 0.67 0.80
N GLU A 71 -1.80 1.42 1.58
CA GLU A 71 -3.04 0.96 2.16
C GLU A 71 -4.18 1.86 1.75
N MET A 72 -5.35 1.28 1.59
CA MET A 72 -6.52 1.97 1.09
C MET A 72 -7.76 1.47 1.79
N GLU A 73 -8.67 2.37 2.10
CA GLU A 73 -9.96 2.04 2.68
C GLU A 73 -11.06 2.28 1.65
N ILE A 74 -11.84 1.23 1.39
CA ILE A 74 -12.99 1.27 0.51
C ILE A 74 -14.27 1.26 1.36
N PRO A 75 -15.19 2.21 1.14
CA PRO A 75 -16.48 2.21 1.83
C PRO A 75 -17.33 1.00 1.47
N LEU A 76 -18.03 0.45 2.46
CA LEU A 76 -18.94 -0.68 2.28
C LEU A 76 -20.39 -0.22 2.03
N ASP A 77 -21.15 -1.06 1.34
CA ASP A 77 -22.57 -0.79 1.13
C ASP A 77 -23.36 -1.25 2.36
N MET A 78 -23.90 -0.31 3.12
CA MET A 78 -24.66 -0.59 4.35
C MET A 78 -26.16 -0.79 4.11
N ARG A 79 -26.58 -1.23 2.92
CA ARG A 79 -27.98 -1.59 2.69
C ARG A 79 -28.29 -2.87 3.45
N GLU A 80 -29.44 -2.91 4.12
CA GLU A 80 -29.91 -4.06 4.91
C GLU A 80 -29.94 -5.37 4.10
N THR A 81 -30.11 -5.30 2.78
CA THR A 81 -30.12 -6.47 1.88
C THR A 81 -28.74 -7.10 1.65
N VAL A 82 -27.66 -6.36 1.88
CA VAL A 82 -26.27 -6.78 1.59
C VAL A 82 -25.41 -6.80 2.85
N TYR A 83 -25.76 -5.99 3.85
CA TYR A 83 -24.98 -5.79 5.07
C TYR A 83 -25.76 -6.22 6.31
N ASN A 84 -25.15 -7.11 7.10
CA ASN A 84 -25.67 -7.49 8.41
C ASN A 84 -25.23 -6.47 9.47
N HIS A 85 -26.18 -5.72 10.02
CA HIS A 85 -25.91 -4.68 10.99
C HIS A 85 -25.42 -5.21 12.35
N ASP A 86 -25.86 -6.40 12.76
CA ASP A 86 -25.47 -6.99 14.05
C ASP A 86 -23.99 -7.38 14.03
N ARG A 87 -23.56 -8.07 12.96
CA ARG A 87 -22.13 -8.38 12.72
C ARG A 87 -21.29 -7.11 12.54
N GLY A 88 -21.87 -6.11 11.88
CA GLY A 88 -21.25 -4.80 11.73
C GLY A 88 -20.95 -4.10 13.04
N MET A 89 -21.82 -4.25 14.03
CA MET A 89 -21.64 -3.72 15.39
C MET A 89 -20.60 -4.52 16.18
N GLU A 90 -20.62 -5.85 16.06
CA GLU A 90 -19.63 -6.74 16.71
C GLU A 90 -18.19 -6.40 16.30
N TRP A 91 -17.97 -6.10 15.02
CA TRP A 91 -16.64 -5.75 14.50
C TRP A 91 -16.27 -4.28 14.64
N ALA A 92 -17.19 -3.45 15.12
CA ALA A 92 -17.02 -2.01 15.12
C ALA A 92 -15.87 -1.53 16.01
N GLU A 93 -15.75 -2.09 17.21
CA GLU A 93 -14.70 -1.72 18.17
C GLU A 93 -13.31 -2.11 17.68
N ASN A 94 -13.17 -3.34 17.18
CA ASN A 94 -11.92 -3.84 16.60
C ASN A 94 -11.55 -3.04 15.35
N SER A 95 -12.54 -2.67 14.53
CA SER A 95 -12.29 -1.82 13.37
C SER A 95 -11.90 -0.40 13.75
N ALA A 96 -12.49 0.17 14.80
CA ALA A 96 -12.10 1.48 15.31
C ALA A 96 -10.64 1.49 15.81
N SER A 97 -10.18 0.37 16.39
CA SER A 97 -8.79 0.21 16.83
C SER A 97 -7.76 0.19 15.70
N MET A 98 -8.15 -0.17 14.47
CA MET A 98 -7.28 -0.02 13.28
C MET A 98 -7.02 1.45 12.91
N GLY A 99 -7.88 2.36 13.37
CA GLY A 99 -7.90 3.75 12.97
C GLY A 99 -8.46 3.96 11.57
N VAL A 100 -8.92 5.19 11.31
CA VAL A 100 -9.40 5.63 9.99
C VAL A 100 -8.24 6.30 9.25
N ILE A 101 -8.08 6.01 7.95
CA ILE A 101 -7.14 6.78 7.12
C ILE A 101 -7.70 8.19 6.92
N PRO A 102 -7.01 9.26 7.37
CA PRO A 102 -7.51 10.62 7.21
C PRO A 102 -7.42 11.06 5.75
N THR A 103 -8.35 11.92 5.33
CA THR A 103 -8.28 12.57 4.03
C THR A 103 -7.41 13.82 4.11
N PRO A 104 -6.34 13.97 3.31
CA PRO A 104 -5.54 15.19 3.30
C PRO A 104 -6.38 16.43 2.94
N GLY A 105 -6.34 17.45 3.82
CA GLY A 105 -7.00 18.74 3.59
C GLY A 105 -8.44 18.84 4.09
N GLU A 106 -9.04 17.76 4.60
CA GLU A 106 -10.25 17.86 5.41
C GLU A 106 -9.87 18.12 6.87
N PRO A 107 -10.51 19.07 7.57
CA PRO A 107 -10.30 19.20 8.99
C PRO A 107 -10.67 17.87 9.63
N THR A 108 -9.73 17.26 10.35
CA THR A 108 -10.01 16.18 11.29
C THR A 108 -10.85 16.79 12.39
N VAL A 109 -12.15 16.99 12.12
CA VAL A 109 -13.12 17.27 13.17
C VAL A 109 -12.93 16.12 14.12
N LYS A 110 -12.45 16.40 15.34
CA LYS A 110 -12.45 15.42 16.42
C LYS A 110 -13.88 14.90 16.46
N GLN A 111 -14.08 13.71 15.92
CA GLN A 111 -15.40 13.14 15.70
C GLN A 111 -15.99 12.70 17.05
N GLU A 112 -15.54 13.28 18.16
CA GLU A 112 -16.07 13.04 19.50
C GLU A 112 -17.53 13.52 19.56
N ASP A 113 -17.88 14.63 18.92
CA ASP A 113 -19.24 15.20 18.99
C ASP A 113 -20.25 14.60 17.98
N ARG A 114 -19.79 13.95 16.91
CA ARG A 114 -20.67 13.25 15.93
C ARG A 114 -20.70 11.73 16.10
N ALA A 115 -19.71 11.13 16.78
CA ALA A 115 -19.68 9.71 17.08
C ALA A 115 -20.41 9.33 18.38
N MET A 116 -20.84 10.31 19.18
CA MET A 116 -21.62 10.05 20.41
C MET A 116 -23.03 9.50 20.12
N ASP A 117 -23.60 9.72 18.92
CA ASP A 117 -25.01 9.41 18.63
C ASP A 117 -25.21 8.36 17.51
N ALA A 118 -24.14 8.03 16.76
CA ALA A 118 -24.18 6.99 15.73
C ALA A 118 -23.43 5.74 16.23
N PRO A 119 -24.07 4.56 16.28
CA PRO A 119 -23.39 3.34 16.69
C PRO A 119 -22.20 3.08 15.78
N SER A 120 -21.03 2.83 16.38
CA SER A 120 -19.83 2.42 15.64
C SER A 120 -20.18 1.17 14.83
N ARG A 121 -19.81 1.15 13.55
CA ARG A 121 -20.09 0.03 12.64
C ARG A 121 -18.91 -0.18 11.73
N PHE A 122 -18.66 -1.43 11.35
CA PHE A 122 -17.68 -1.77 10.33
C PHE A 122 -18.10 -1.23 8.95
N ASP A 123 -17.68 -0.01 8.62
CA ASP A 123 -18.13 0.73 7.45
C ASP A 123 -17.16 0.73 6.27
N ARG A 124 -15.93 0.28 6.50
CA ARG A 124 -14.83 0.37 5.55
C ARG A 124 -14.03 -0.92 5.55
N MET A 125 -13.64 -1.36 4.36
CA MET A 125 -12.74 -2.48 4.17
C MET A 125 -11.35 -1.96 3.80
N ARG A 126 -10.32 -2.49 4.48
CA ARG A 126 -8.92 -2.14 4.23
C ARG A 126 -8.35 -3.05 3.13
N LEU A 127 -7.67 -2.44 2.17
CA LEU A 127 -6.85 -3.08 1.16
C LEU A 127 -5.38 -2.81 1.49
N GLU A 128 -4.57 -3.85 1.50
CA GLU A 128 -3.13 -3.77 1.68
C GLU A 128 -2.42 -4.13 0.37
N SER A 129 -1.38 -3.37 0.03
CA SER A 129 -0.55 -3.64 -1.14
C SER A 129 0.50 -4.71 -0.85
N HIS A 130 0.72 -5.59 -1.82
CA HIS A 130 1.88 -6.46 -1.90
C HIS A 130 2.67 -6.11 -3.16
N ALA A 131 3.97 -5.83 -3.01
CA ALA A 131 4.82 -5.56 -4.16
C ALA A 131 4.99 -6.83 -5.01
N VAL A 132 4.85 -6.70 -6.33
CA VAL A 132 5.11 -7.78 -7.29
C VAL A 132 6.53 -7.60 -7.82
N PRO A 133 7.41 -8.60 -7.72
CA PRO A 133 8.77 -8.48 -8.24
C PRO A 133 8.74 -8.30 -9.77
N ASN A 134 9.40 -7.25 -10.25
CA ASN A 134 9.48 -6.97 -11.68
C ASN A 134 10.50 -7.90 -12.34
N ALA A 135 10.07 -8.70 -13.32
CA ALA A 135 10.97 -9.51 -14.14
C ALA A 135 11.71 -8.67 -15.20
N THR A 136 11.10 -7.56 -15.63
CA THR A 136 11.60 -6.65 -16.67
C THR A 136 11.21 -5.21 -16.36
N HIS A 137 11.76 -4.25 -17.11
CA HIS A 137 11.33 -2.85 -17.04
C HIS A 137 9.94 -2.69 -17.65
N TYR A 138 8.95 -2.37 -16.82
CA TYR A 138 7.59 -2.07 -17.27
C TYR A 138 7.45 -0.59 -17.62
N MET A 139 6.67 -0.31 -18.65
CA MET A 139 6.35 1.05 -19.09
C MET A 139 4.86 1.15 -19.39
N VAL A 140 4.28 2.32 -19.13
CA VAL A 140 2.91 2.66 -19.50
C VAL A 140 2.94 3.45 -20.79
N GLY A 141 2.21 2.97 -21.80
CA GLY A 141 2.08 3.62 -23.10
C GLY A 141 0.75 4.34 -23.27
N THR A 142 0.76 5.61 -23.63
CA THR A 142 -0.43 6.36 -24.06
C THR A 142 -0.33 6.68 -25.55
N VAL A 143 -1.39 6.40 -26.30
CA VAL A 143 -1.47 6.70 -27.74
C VAL A 143 -2.35 7.92 -27.93
N ARG A 144 -1.81 8.98 -28.51
CA ARG A 144 -2.52 10.23 -28.83
C ARG A 144 -2.02 10.77 -30.16
N ASP A 145 -2.93 11.19 -31.04
CA ASP A 145 -2.62 11.81 -32.33
C ASP A 145 -1.65 11.02 -33.24
N GLY A 146 -1.66 9.69 -33.14
CA GLY A 146 -0.74 8.84 -33.90
C GLY A 146 0.68 8.78 -33.34
N GLU A 147 0.89 9.25 -32.12
CA GLU A 147 2.14 9.18 -31.37
C GLU A 147 1.98 8.25 -30.16
N LEU A 148 3.00 7.44 -29.85
CA LEU A 148 3.06 6.59 -28.65
C LEU A 148 4.02 7.21 -27.64
N HIS A 149 3.49 7.61 -26.47
CA HIS A 149 4.30 8.10 -25.36
C HIS A 149 4.47 7.01 -24.31
N LEU A 150 5.71 6.66 -23.98
CA LEU A 150 6.08 5.66 -22.98
C LEU A 150 6.59 6.34 -21.71
N VAL A 151 6.06 5.95 -20.56
CA VAL A 151 6.53 6.39 -19.23
C VAL A 151 6.98 5.17 -18.44
N PRO A 152 8.20 5.15 -17.86
CA PRO A 152 8.65 4.03 -17.04
C PRO A 152 7.82 3.90 -15.76
N LEU A 153 7.59 2.66 -15.34
CA LEU A 153 6.89 2.32 -14.11
C LEU A 153 7.90 2.01 -13.00
N ASP A 154 7.72 2.60 -11.82
CA ASP A 154 8.60 2.36 -10.66
C ASP A 154 8.29 1.01 -9.99
N ALA A 155 7.01 0.71 -9.80
CA ALA A 155 6.59 -0.51 -9.11
C ALA A 155 5.21 -1.01 -9.55
N VAL A 156 5.02 -2.32 -9.44
CA VAL A 156 3.71 -2.97 -9.58
C VAL A 156 3.27 -3.44 -8.19
N LEU A 157 2.14 -2.93 -7.71
CA LEU A 157 1.56 -3.28 -6.41
C LEU A 157 0.22 -4.00 -6.61
N GLN A 158 0.09 -5.16 -5.96
CA GLN A 158 -1.16 -5.91 -5.92
C GLN A 158 -1.91 -5.62 -4.63
N LEU A 159 -3.09 -5.02 -4.71
CA LEU A 159 -3.93 -4.72 -3.56
C LEU A 159 -4.89 -5.87 -3.26
N ARG A 160 -4.91 -6.31 -2.00
CA ARG A 160 -5.76 -7.39 -1.49
C ARG A 160 -6.46 -6.95 -0.20
N PRO A 161 -7.70 -7.41 0.06
CA PRO A 161 -8.37 -7.18 1.33
C PRO A 161 -7.54 -7.72 2.49
N SER A 162 -7.32 -6.88 3.50
CA SER A 162 -6.70 -7.30 4.75
C SER A 162 -7.78 -7.59 5.79
N MET A 163 -7.54 -8.61 6.60
CA MET A 163 -8.44 -9.04 7.67
C MET A 163 -7.91 -8.62 9.06
N GLN A 164 -7.17 -7.52 9.13
CA GLN A 164 -6.52 -7.04 10.36
C GLN A 164 -7.50 -6.88 11.53
N HIS A 165 -8.77 -6.55 11.25
CA HIS A 165 -9.84 -6.48 12.26
C HIS A 165 -10.08 -7.82 12.97
N VAL A 166 -9.93 -8.95 12.27
CA VAL A 166 -10.07 -10.30 12.84
C VAL A 166 -8.87 -10.64 13.72
N ASP A 167 -7.67 -10.24 13.31
CA ASP A 167 -6.46 -10.43 14.11
C ASP A 167 -6.54 -9.63 15.42
N LEU A 168 -7.07 -8.42 15.36
CA LEU A 168 -7.30 -7.56 16.53
C LEU A 168 -8.38 -8.13 17.44
N MET A 169 -9.48 -8.66 16.88
CA MET A 169 -10.52 -9.37 17.64
C MET A 169 -9.93 -10.56 18.41
N SER A 170 -9.15 -11.40 17.73
CA SER A 170 -8.51 -12.57 18.35
C SER A 170 -7.53 -12.17 19.46
N GLN A 171 -6.78 -11.09 19.25
CA GLN A 171 -5.86 -10.54 20.26
C GLN A 171 -6.59 -9.95 21.47
N ALA A 172 -7.72 -9.28 21.25
CA ALA A 172 -8.55 -8.74 22.33
C ALA A 172 -9.17 -9.86 23.17
N GLU A 173 -9.65 -10.93 22.54
CA GLU A 173 -10.17 -12.12 23.22
C GLU A 173 -9.10 -12.82 24.07
N ASP A 174 -7.90 -13.01 23.52
CA ASP A 174 -6.78 -13.61 24.25
C ASP A 174 -6.32 -12.74 25.43
N GLN A 175 -6.33 -11.40 25.26
CA GLN A 175 -6.04 -10.46 26.34
C GLN A 175 -7.09 -10.52 27.44
N ASN A 176 -8.37 -10.56 27.07
CA ASN A 176 -9.46 -10.65 28.04
C ASN A 176 -9.43 -12.00 28.79
N ARG A 177 -9.08 -13.10 28.12
CA ARG A 177 -8.91 -14.40 28.77
C ARG A 177 -7.69 -14.44 29.72
N ARG A 178 -6.67 -13.64 29.44
CA ARG A 178 -5.45 -13.53 30.27
C ARG A 178 -5.59 -12.54 31.41
N MET A 179 -6.55 -11.63 31.35
CA MET A 179 -6.94 -10.79 32.48
C MET A 179 -7.65 -11.69 33.50
N PRO A 180 -7.07 -11.96 34.68
CA PRO A 180 -7.81 -12.63 35.72
C PRO A 180 -8.97 -11.71 36.11
N THR A 181 -10.20 -12.22 35.99
CA THR A 181 -11.38 -11.59 36.56
C THR A 181 -11.09 -11.32 38.03
N SER A 182 -10.95 -10.06 38.42
CA SER A 182 -10.65 -9.62 39.78
C SER A 182 -11.87 -9.76 40.70
N ASP A 183 -12.51 -10.93 40.68
CA ASP A 183 -13.66 -11.30 41.50
C ASP A 183 -13.31 -12.50 42.40
N ASP A 184 -12.06 -12.59 42.84
CA ASP A 184 -11.67 -13.43 43.98
C ASP A 184 -11.53 -12.51 45.21
N GLU A 185 -12.68 -12.11 45.76
CA GLU A 185 -12.73 -11.59 47.13
C GLU A 185 -12.53 -12.76 48.10
N GLY A 186 -11.29 -12.92 48.56
CA GLY A 186 -10.89 -13.93 49.53
C GLY A 186 -9.57 -13.59 50.24
N ASP A 187 -9.67 -12.71 51.25
CA ASP A 187 -8.77 -12.52 52.40
C ASP A 187 -7.31 -12.01 52.23
N ALA A 188 -7.18 -10.71 52.59
CA ALA A 188 -6.22 -10.14 53.54
C ALA A 188 -4.69 -10.13 53.26
N GLN A 189 -4.17 -8.89 53.28
CA GLN A 189 -2.79 -8.45 53.64
C GLN A 189 -1.69 -8.65 52.58
N ASP A 190 -1.31 -7.59 51.87
CA ASP A 190 -0.26 -6.67 52.35
C ASP A 190 -0.12 -5.47 51.41
N ALA A 191 0.10 -4.30 52.00
CA ALA A 191 0.18 -3.02 51.32
C ALA A 191 1.53 -2.85 50.59
N ARG A 192 1.51 -2.01 49.54
CA ARG A 192 2.67 -1.39 48.86
C ARG A 192 3.41 -2.25 47.83
N ARG A 193 2.71 -2.60 46.74
CA ARG A 193 3.41 -2.70 45.44
C ARG A 193 3.67 -1.29 44.92
N ALA A 194 4.84 -0.76 45.26
CA ALA A 194 5.41 0.38 44.56
C ALA A 194 5.40 0.09 43.04
N HIS A 195 4.98 1.08 42.25
CA HIS A 195 4.98 1.05 40.80
C HIS A 195 6.42 0.96 40.29
N VAL A 196 6.98 -0.27 40.27
CA VAL A 196 8.26 -0.55 39.64
C VAL A 196 8.00 -0.62 38.14
N VAL A 197 8.24 0.50 37.46
CA VAL A 197 8.46 0.48 36.01
C VAL A 197 9.74 -0.33 35.81
N PRO A 198 9.70 -1.51 35.15
CA PRO A 198 10.93 -2.21 34.83
C PRO A 198 11.69 -1.37 33.78
N LEU A 199 12.63 -0.56 34.24
CA LEU A 199 13.59 0.13 33.38
C LEU A 199 14.61 -0.91 32.92
N ASN A 200 14.33 -1.57 31.81
CA ASN A 200 15.25 -2.46 31.11
C ASN A 200 16.32 -1.62 30.39
N VAL A 201 17.28 -1.10 31.16
CA VAL A 201 18.46 -0.39 30.64
C VAL A 201 19.54 -1.42 30.29
N SER A 202 19.49 -1.98 29.09
CA SER A 202 20.62 -2.78 28.57
C SER A 202 21.69 -1.83 28.00
N MET A 203 22.66 -1.44 28.81
CA MET A 203 23.84 -0.72 28.32
C MET A 203 24.76 -1.72 27.60
N ARG A 204 24.80 -1.65 26.26
CA ARG A 204 25.73 -2.46 25.47
C ARG A 204 27.07 -1.73 25.42
N THR A 205 28.03 -2.16 26.23
CA THR A 205 29.40 -1.62 26.19
C THR A 205 30.16 -2.14 24.97
N GLU A 206 30.93 -1.25 24.35
CA GLU A 206 31.65 -1.43 23.08
C GLU A 206 32.59 -2.65 23.06
N ALA A 207 33.05 -3.09 24.23
CA ALA A 207 33.95 -4.24 24.39
C ALA A 207 33.30 -5.61 24.07
N GLN A 208 31.97 -5.73 24.12
CA GLN A 208 31.26 -6.98 23.74
C GLN A 208 30.88 -7.04 22.25
N ALA A 209 31.06 -5.95 21.49
CA ALA A 209 30.72 -5.91 20.06
C ALA A 209 31.70 -6.72 19.20
N ARG A 210 32.92 -7.00 19.67
CA ARG A 210 33.98 -7.64 18.86
C ARG A 210 34.05 -9.17 18.97
N THR A 211 33.41 -9.78 19.98
CA THR A 211 33.45 -11.24 20.21
C THR A 211 32.17 -11.97 19.74
N ALA A 212 31.18 -11.26 19.22
CA ALA A 212 29.96 -11.85 18.66
C ALA A 212 30.07 -12.20 17.16
N LEU A 213 31.27 -12.45 16.64
CA LEU A 213 31.52 -12.92 15.27
C LEU A 213 31.44 -14.44 15.15
N THR A 214 30.51 -15.09 15.84
CA THR A 214 30.14 -16.47 15.48
C THR A 214 29.05 -16.37 14.41
N PRO A 215 29.30 -16.77 13.15
CA PRO A 215 28.25 -16.80 12.14
C PRO A 215 27.36 -18.00 12.46
N ARG A 216 26.42 -17.80 13.38
CA ARG A 216 25.28 -18.72 13.49
C ARG A 216 24.46 -18.54 12.22
N PHE A 217 24.09 -19.65 11.61
CA PHE A 217 23.32 -19.87 10.38
C PHE A 217 21.96 -19.12 10.27
N GLY A 218 21.73 -18.03 11.01
CA GLY A 218 20.47 -17.25 11.06
C GLY A 218 20.58 -15.80 10.59
N ALA A 219 21.73 -15.34 10.07
CA ALA A 219 21.92 -13.94 9.65
C ALA A 219 21.00 -13.53 8.47
N GLN A 220 20.53 -14.47 7.66
CA GLN A 220 19.55 -14.20 6.59
C GLN A 220 18.11 -14.09 7.12
N ALA A 221 17.74 -14.83 8.17
CA ALA A 221 16.40 -14.78 8.75
C ALA A 221 16.17 -13.52 9.60
N SER A 222 17.21 -12.98 10.23
CA SER A 222 17.15 -11.70 10.95
C SER A 222 17.04 -10.49 10.02
N SER A 223 17.58 -10.57 8.80
CA SER A 223 17.50 -9.47 7.84
C SER A 223 16.06 -9.23 7.41
N GLY A 224 15.31 -10.27 7.05
CA GLY A 224 13.91 -10.11 6.63
C GLY A 224 13.02 -9.53 7.73
N LEU A 225 13.23 -9.99 8.98
CA LEU A 225 12.48 -9.49 10.13
C LEU A 225 12.85 -8.04 10.50
N ALA A 226 14.12 -7.66 10.36
CA ALA A 226 14.57 -6.29 10.57
C ALA A 226 14.02 -5.35 9.49
N THR A 227 14.10 -5.75 8.21
CA THR A 227 13.53 -4.97 7.10
C THR A 227 12.02 -4.81 7.26
N GLN A 228 11.30 -5.83 7.73
CA GLN A 228 9.88 -5.70 8.02
C GLN A 228 9.60 -4.73 9.17
N ARG A 229 10.38 -4.78 10.26
CA ARG A 229 10.23 -3.84 11.38
C ARG A 229 10.52 -2.39 10.97
N ASP A 230 11.54 -2.17 10.15
CA ASP A 230 11.87 -0.83 9.66
C ASP A 230 10.79 -0.31 8.71
N ALA A 231 10.23 -1.18 7.86
CA ALA A 231 9.07 -0.86 7.04
C ALA A 231 7.81 -0.59 7.88
N GLU A 232 7.62 -1.31 8.99
CA GLU A 232 6.54 -1.12 9.96
C GLU A 232 6.70 0.17 10.79
N ALA A 233 7.93 0.60 11.04
CA ALA A 233 8.25 1.84 11.75
C ALA A 233 8.11 3.09 10.86
N GLU A 234 8.07 2.92 9.53
CA GLU A 234 7.95 4.05 8.61
C GLU A 234 6.62 4.81 8.82
N ARG A 235 6.71 6.15 8.81
CA ARG A 235 5.55 7.02 8.91
C ARG A 235 4.69 6.94 7.66
N TRP A 236 3.38 6.86 7.87
CA TRP A 236 2.39 6.97 6.80
C TRP A 236 2.30 8.40 6.25
N VAL A 237 2.24 8.49 4.93
CA VAL A 237 1.91 9.69 4.16
C VAL A 237 0.50 9.53 3.62
N ASP A 238 -0.40 10.42 4.02
CA ASP A 238 -1.79 10.35 3.60
C ASP A 238 -1.91 10.86 2.15
N LEU A 239 -2.61 10.08 1.33
CA LEU A 239 -2.81 10.34 -0.09
C LEU A 239 -4.27 10.67 -0.37
N ARG A 240 -4.48 11.70 -1.18
CA ARG A 240 -5.80 12.08 -1.66
C ARG A 240 -6.09 11.34 -2.97
N PHE A 241 -7.17 10.56 -2.98
CA PHE A 241 -7.67 9.96 -4.21
C PHE A 241 -8.29 11.03 -5.10
N SER A 242 -7.80 11.15 -6.34
CA SER A 242 -8.38 11.98 -7.39
C SER A 242 -8.64 11.14 -8.64
N GLU A 243 -9.82 11.29 -9.22
CA GLU A 243 -10.10 10.73 -10.54
C GLU A 243 -9.46 11.64 -11.59
N ALA A 244 -8.50 11.10 -12.34
CA ALA A 244 -7.84 11.85 -13.40
C ALA A 244 -8.79 11.95 -14.61
N GLN A 245 -9.13 13.17 -15.03
CA GLN A 245 -9.98 13.42 -16.20
C GLN A 245 -9.22 13.35 -17.54
N GLY A 246 -7.90 13.16 -17.51
CA GLY A 246 -7.05 13.10 -18.70
C GLY A 246 -5.67 12.52 -18.40
N ALA A 247 -5.00 12.03 -19.45
CA ALA A 247 -3.64 11.48 -19.38
C ALA A 247 -2.58 12.47 -19.88
N ASP A 248 -2.94 13.75 -20.01
CA ASP A 248 -2.12 14.77 -20.67
C ASP A 248 -0.78 14.99 -19.95
N GLN A 249 -0.75 14.74 -18.63
CA GLN A 249 0.47 14.81 -17.82
C GLN A 249 1.50 13.73 -18.17
N LEU A 250 1.10 12.65 -18.84
CA LEU A 250 1.97 11.54 -19.25
C LEU A 250 2.58 11.76 -20.65
N LEU A 251 2.13 12.79 -21.38
CA LEU A 251 2.60 13.08 -22.72
C LEU A 251 4.02 13.68 -22.70
N ALA A 252 4.83 13.29 -23.68
CA ALA A 252 6.19 13.82 -23.82
C ALA A 252 6.14 15.29 -24.21
N GLN A 253 6.71 16.17 -23.37
CA GLN A 253 6.78 17.61 -23.65
C GLN A 253 7.89 17.95 -24.66
N GLN A 254 8.93 17.13 -24.71
CA GLN A 254 10.05 17.28 -25.63
C GLN A 254 10.03 16.16 -26.68
N ARG A 255 10.22 16.54 -27.95
CA ARG A 255 10.17 15.64 -29.12
C ARG A 255 11.54 15.44 -29.75
N GLU A 256 12.60 15.55 -28.95
CA GLU A 256 13.96 15.40 -29.43
C GLU A 256 14.27 13.93 -29.76
N PRO A 257 14.92 13.63 -30.89
CA PRO A 257 15.27 12.26 -31.25
C PRO A 257 16.36 11.75 -30.30
N LEU A 258 16.07 10.66 -29.59
CA LEU A 258 17.05 9.99 -28.74
C LEU A 258 17.98 9.14 -29.60
N ALA A 259 19.29 9.42 -29.52
CA ALA A 259 20.31 8.56 -30.11
C ALA A 259 20.62 7.40 -29.15
N CYS A 260 20.44 6.16 -29.61
CA CYS A 260 20.83 4.98 -28.83
C CYS A 260 22.36 4.90 -28.79
N THR A 261 22.94 5.16 -27.62
CA THR A 261 24.40 5.05 -27.39
C THR A 261 24.80 3.68 -26.86
N THR A 262 23.85 2.83 -26.47
CA THR A 262 24.10 1.48 -25.95
C THR A 262 24.32 0.49 -27.08
N HIS A 263 25.43 -0.24 -27.00
CA HIS A 263 25.74 -1.32 -27.92
C HIS A 263 25.05 -2.61 -27.47
N ILE A 264 24.56 -3.42 -28.42
CA ILE A 264 23.88 -4.71 -28.15
C ILE A 264 24.71 -5.66 -27.26
N ARG A 265 26.04 -5.50 -27.23
CA ARG A 265 26.95 -6.32 -26.41
C ARG A 265 26.89 -6.00 -24.91
N ASP A 266 26.38 -4.84 -24.53
CA ASP A 266 26.30 -4.43 -23.12
C ASP A 266 24.98 -4.85 -22.45
N LEU A 267 24.08 -5.50 -23.22
CA LEU A 267 22.76 -5.97 -22.76
C LEU A 267 22.77 -7.45 -22.30
N PHE A 268 23.87 -8.19 -22.49
CA PHE A 268 24.01 -9.61 -22.17
C PHE A 268 25.21 -9.90 -21.25
#